data_AF-A0A9D8U144-F1
#
_entry.id   AF-A0A9D8U144-F1
#
_cell.length_a   1.000
_cell.length_b   1.000
_cell.length_c   1.000
_cell.angle_alpha   90.00
_cell.angle_beta   90.00
_cell.angle_gamma   90.00
#
_symmetry.space_group_name_H-M   'P 1'
#
loop_
_entity.id
_entity.type
_entity.pdbx_description
1 polymer ?
#
loop_
_entity_poly.entity_id
_entity_poly.type
_entity_poly.pdbx_seq_one_letter_code
_entity_poly.pdbx_strand_id
1 'polypeptide(L)'
;MTSYQISSFHDQGLFSGFKKFISRSSIIDMAIGVVMGTAISSVVSTFVSSIVNPLIAMIFRKKNMSDILTFSYAGATVSFGAVLNALIQFLTIALAIYFLVIVPVNKMHDVSKKLAKSKYRSQELDAIEQAAQAQGTDSDEQIITLLTQIKEELEKGAAPVTISDLVEEGFKKSTPSFQQKNQNEGEAGGL
;
A
#
# COMPACT_ATOMS: atom_id res chain seq x y z
N MET A 1 -49.59 13.20 -7.34
CA MET A 1 -48.64 13.78 -6.38
C MET A 1 -47.44 12.84 -6.28
N THR A 2 -46.42 13.02 -7.12
CA THR A 2 -45.15 12.27 -6.99
C THR A 2 -44.01 13.23 -7.25
N SER A 3 -43.62 13.95 -6.21
CA SER A 3 -42.49 14.86 -6.23
C SER A 3 -41.21 14.02 -6.24
N TYR A 4 -40.60 13.85 -7.42
CA TYR A 4 -39.22 13.39 -7.50
C TYR A 4 -38.33 14.55 -7.02
N GLN A 5 -37.95 14.50 -5.74
CA GLN A 5 -36.86 15.32 -5.22
C GLN A 5 -35.56 14.81 -5.86
N ILE A 6 -35.06 15.53 -6.86
CA ILE A 6 -33.69 15.37 -7.36
C ILE A 6 -32.79 15.93 -6.26
N SER A 7 -32.25 15.04 -5.43
CA SER A 7 -31.21 15.37 -4.46
C SER A 7 -30.09 16.13 -5.16
N SER A 8 -29.83 17.33 -4.63
CA SER A 8 -28.82 18.29 -5.07
C SER A 8 -27.57 17.61 -5.62
N PHE A 9 -27.28 17.84 -6.91
CA PHE A 9 -25.92 17.76 -7.43
C PHE A 9 -25.11 18.73 -6.57
N HIS A 10 -24.36 18.19 -5.62
CA HIS A 10 -23.40 18.95 -4.87
C HIS A 10 -22.43 19.49 -5.92
N ASP A 11 -22.44 20.80 -6.13
CA ASP A 11 -21.49 21.51 -6.97
C ASP A 11 -20.11 21.34 -6.33
N GLN A 12 -19.52 20.17 -6.53
CA GLN A 12 -18.18 19.83 -6.15
C GLN A 12 -17.31 20.51 -7.20
N GLY A 13 -17.14 21.83 -7.06
CA GLY A 13 -16.27 22.60 -7.92
C GLY A 13 -14.89 21.93 -8.01
N LEU A 14 -14.15 22.17 -9.10
CA LEU A 14 -12.84 21.55 -9.38
C LEU A 14 -11.90 21.52 -8.16
N PHE A 15 -12.00 22.52 -7.28
CA PHE A 15 -11.27 22.62 -6.02
C PHE A 15 -11.58 21.51 -5.01
N SER A 16 -12.84 21.09 -4.85
CA SER A 16 -13.19 20.01 -3.92
C SER A 16 -12.80 18.64 -4.48
N GLY A 17 -12.88 18.46 -5.81
CA GLY A 17 -12.33 17.29 -6.50
C GLY A 17 -10.82 17.18 -6.37
N PHE A 18 -10.10 18.31 -6.53
CA PHE A 18 -8.65 18.36 -6.33
C PHE A 18 -8.25 18.07 -4.88
N LYS A 19 -8.94 18.67 -3.89
CA LYS A 19 -8.72 18.36 -2.47
C LYS A 19 -8.88 16.87 -2.20
N LYS A 20 -9.97 16.26 -2.70
CA LYS A 20 -10.23 14.82 -2.55
C LYS A 20 -9.18 13.95 -3.26
N PHE A 21 -8.59 14.44 -4.35
CA PHE A 21 -7.50 13.78 -5.07
C PHE A 21 -6.19 13.78 -4.26
N ILE A 22 -5.75 14.95 -3.78
CA ILE A 22 -4.50 15.09 -3.00
C ILE A 22 -4.58 14.49 -1.61
N SER A 23 -5.79 14.38 -1.03
CA SER A 23 -6.00 13.74 0.28
C SER A 23 -5.70 12.23 0.26
N ARG A 24 -5.46 11.63 -0.90
CA ARG A 24 -5.00 10.24 -0.99
C ARG A 24 -3.50 10.17 -0.67
N SER A 25 -3.16 9.47 0.41
CA SER A 25 -1.77 9.25 0.85
C SER A 25 -0.87 8.66 -0.24
N SER A 26 -1.39 7.73 -1.03
CA SER A 26 -0.63 7.13 -2.15
C SER A 26 -0.11 8.14 -3.18
N ILE A 27 -0.75 9.31 -3.32
CA ILE A 27 -0.33 10.35 -4.27
C ILE A 27 0.63 11.33 -3.58
N ILE A 28 0.34 11.71 -2.34
CA ILE A 28 1.17 12.68 -1.62
C ILE A 28 2.58 12.13 -1.38
N ASP A 29 2.71 10.85 -1.04
CA ASP A 29 3.99 10.22 -0.76
C ASP A 29 4.86 10.11 -2.03
N MET A 30 4.25 9.79 -3.17
CA MET A 30 4.93 9.77 -4.47
C MET A 30 5.35 11.17 -4.91
N ALA A 31 4.48 12.17 -4.73
CA ALA A 31 4.78 13.56 -5.10
C ALA A 31 5.94 14.13 -4.28
N ILE A 32 5.94 13.90 -2.96
CA ILE A 32 7.03 14.33 -2.08
C ILE A 32 8.33 13.61 -2.47
N GLY A 33 8.28 12.31 -2.77
CA GLY A 33 9.44 11.54 -3.22
C GLY A 33 10.11 12.12 -4.47
N VAL A 34 9.32 12.52 -5.48
CA VAL A 34 9.86 13.11 -6.72
C VAL A 34 10.48 14.49 -6.48
N VAL A 35 9.80 15.36 -5.73
CA VAL A 35 10.29 16.72 -5.45
C VAL A 35 11.57 16.70 -4.60
N MET A 36 11.63 15.84 -3.58
CA MET A 36 12.82 15.70 -2.75
C MET A 36 13.97 15.04 -3.52
N GLY A 37 13.66 14.07 -4.39
CA GLY A 37 14.65 13.42 -5.26
C GLY A 37 15.33 14.39 -6.23
N THR A 38 14.57 15.28 -6.86
CA THR A 38 15.14 16.29 -7.78
C THR A 38 15.99 17.32 -7.04
N ALA A 39 15.57 17.77 -5.86
CA ALA A 39 16.33 18.71 -5.04
C ALA A 39 17.70 18.13 -4.62
N ILE A 40 17.72 16.89 -4.12
CA ILE A 40 18.97 16.21 -3.73
C ILE A 40 19.89 16.02 -4.93
N SER A 41 19.34 15.57 -6.07
CA SER A 41 20.10 15.41 -7.31
C SER A 41 20.73 16.73 -7.77
N SER A 42 20.00 17.85 -7.64
CA SER A 42 20.50 19.19 -7.99
C SER A 42 21.67 19.63 -7.10
N VAL A 43 21.59 19.40 -5.79
CA VAL A 43 22.67 19.72 -4.85
C VAL A 43 23.93 18.93 -5.18
N VAL A 44 23.81 17.62 -5.40
CA VAL A 44 24.96 16.77 -5.74
C VAL A 44 25.51 17.13 -7.12
N SER A 45 24.65 17.42 -8.10
CA SER A 45 25.04 17.88 -9.44
C SER A 45 25.86 19.17 -9.38
N THR A 46 25.42 20.13 -8.56
CA THR A 46 26.13 21.40 -8.36
C THR A 46 27.48 21.18 -7.68
N PHE A 47 27.54 20.30 -6.68
CA PHE A 47 28.79 19.95 -6.01
C PHE A 47 29.82 19.35 -6.98
N VAL A 48 29.41 18.38 -7.79
CA VAL A 48 30.29 17.75 -8.79
C VAL A 48 30.71 18.78 -9.84
N SER A 49 29.78 19.58 -10.34
CA SER A 49 30.08 20.62 -11.33
C SER A 49 31.02 21.70 -10.82
N SER A 50 30.95 22.03 -9.53
CA SER A 50 31.74 23.13 -8.93
C SER A 50 33.09 22.68 -8.37
N ILE A 51 33.22 21.41 -7.95
CA ILE A 51 34.42 20.91 -7.28
C ILE A 51 35.11 19.83 -8.12
N VAL A 52 34.36 18.82 -8.56
CA VAL A 52 34.92 17.65 -9.24
C VAL A 52 35.32 17.99 -10.68
N ASN A 53 34.46 18.68 -11.42
CA ASN A 53 34.74 19.02 -12.83
C ASN A 53 35.96 19.94 -12.99
N PRO A 54 36.19 20.98 -12.16
CA PRO A 54 37.43 21.77 -12.23
C PRO A 54 38.69 20.98 -11.89
N LEU A 55 38.63 20.05 -10.93
CA LEU A 55 39.76 19.18 -10.59
C LEU A 55 40.12 18.26 -11.77
N ILE A 56 39.11 17.68 -12.42
CA ILE A 56 39.28 16.86 -13.62
C ILE A 56 39.83 17.74 -14.77
N ALA A 57 39.26 18.91 -15.00
CA ALA A 57 39.73 19.83 -16.04
C ALA A 57 41.19 20.26 -15.86
N MET A 58 41.65 20.39 -14.61
CA MET A 58 43.05 20.68 -14.28
C MET A 58 43.99 19.53 -14.65
N ILE A 59 43.60 18.29 -14.33
CA ILE A 59 44.39 17.08 -14.64
C ILE A 59 44.50 16.85 -16.16
N PHE A 60 43.40 17.05 -16.88
CA PHE A 60 43.36 16.89 -18.34
C PHE A 60 43.88 18.13 -19.10
N ARG A 61 44.31 19.18 -18.39
CA ARG A 61 44.88 20.45 -18.91
C ARG A 61 44.07 21.07 -20.06
N LYS A 62 42.77 20.77 -20.11
CA LYS A 62 41.79 21.30 -21.06
C LYS A 62 40.49 21.58 -20.29
N LYS A 63 40.02 22.83 -20.39
CA LYS A 63 38.85 23.38 -19.68
C LYS A 63 37.55 22.61 -19.98
N ASN A 64 37.49 21.92 -21.12
CA ASN A 64 36.32 21.20 -21.58
C ASN A 64 36.76 19.84 -22.15
N MET A 65 36.24 18.72 -21.64
CA MET A 65 36.44 17.42 -22.30
C MET A 65 35.75 17.37 -23.69
N SER A 66 34.87 18.33 -23.99
CA SER A 66 34.32 18.54 -25.34
C SER A 66 35.38 18.78 -26.42
N ASP A 67 36.55 19.30 -26.03
CA ASP A 67 37.66 19.63 -26.95
C ASP A 67 38.72 18.53 -27.08
N ILE A 68 38.46 17.34 -26.51
CA ILE A 68 39.39 16.22 -26.59
C ILE A 68 39.20 15.43 -27.89
N LEU A 69 38.04 15.53 -28.56
CA LEU A 69 37.74 14.83 -29.83
C LEU A 69 36.70 15.57 -30.69
N THR A 70 36.83 16.88 -30.89
CA THR A 70 36.03 17.63 -31.87
C THR A 70 36.45 17.24 -33.30
N PHE A 71 36.06 16.06 -33.78
CA PHE A 71 36.08 15.76 -35.21
C PHE A 71 34.93 16.54 -35.86
N SER A 72 35.20 17.79 -36.23
CA SER A 72 34.29 18.59 -37.04
C SER A 72 34.34 18.09 -38.48
N TYR A 73 33.64 17.00 -38.78
CA TYR A 73 33.23 16.66 -40.14
C TYR A 73 31.80 17.19 -40.33
N ALA A 74 31.63 18.18 -41.21
CA ALA A 74 30.33 18.72 -41.65
C ALA A 74 29.43 19.35 -40.55
N GLY A 75 30.01 20.05 -39.56
CA GLY A 75 29.23 20.89 -38.63
C GLY A 75 28.62 20.19 -37.41
N ALA A 76 28.83 18.88 -37.25
CA ALA A 76 28.42 18.14 -36.06
C ALA A 76 29.60 17.99 -35.07
N THR A 77 29.53 18.70 -33.95
CA THR A 77 30.51 18.58 -32.86
C THR A 77 30.14 17.41 -31.95
N VAL A 78 30.73 16.23 -32.19
CA VAL A 78 30.56 15.07 -31.30
C VAL A 78 31.60 15.12 -30.20
N SER A 79 31.19 15.60 -29.03
CA SER A 79 32.03 15.74 -27.84
C SER A 79 32.02 14.46 -27.00
N PHE A 80 32.96 13.52 -27.24
CA PHE A 80 33.09 12.30 -26.40
C PHE A 80 33.28 12.63 -24.91
N GLY A 81 33.92 13.76 -24.62
CA GLY A 81 34.11 14.20 -23.25
C GLY A 81 32.85 14.68 -22.52
N ALA A 82 31.81 15.11 -23.24
CA ALA A 82 30.53 15.44 -22.61
C ALA A 82 29.84 14.18 -22.06
N VAL A 83 29.97 13.06 -22.79
CA VAL A 83 29.47 11.76 -22.35
C VAL A 83 30.27 11.23 -21.16
N LEU A 84 31.60 11.33 -21.20
CA LEU A 84 32.44 10.93 -20.07
C LEU A 84 32.15 11.76 -18.81
N ASN A 85 31.95 13.07 -18.97
CA ASN A 85 31.53 13.95 -17.88
C ASN A 85 30.16 13.56 -17.30
N ALA A 86 29.18 13.27 -18.17
CA ALA A 86 27.85 12.81 -17.73
C ALA A 86 27.92 11.47 -16.98
N LEU A 87 28.80 10.55 -17.39
CA LEU A 87 29.04 9.29 -16.69
C LEU A 87 29.64 9.50 -15.29
N ILE A 88 30.64 10.37 -15.18
CA ILE A 88 31.27 10.71 -13.88
C ILE A 88 30.23 11.38 -12.96
N GLN A 89 29.42 12.29 -13.51
CA GLN A 89 28.33 12.95 -12.80
C GLN A 89 27.29 11.95 -12.27
N PHE A 90 26.86 11.02 -13.13
CA PHE A 90 25.92 9.97 -12.75
C PHE A 90 26.48 9.07 -11.64
N LEU A 91 27.71 8.58 -11.79
CA LEU A 91 28.35 7.71 -10.82
C LEU A 91 28.51 8.40 -9.46
N THR A 92 28.88 9.68 -9.46
CA THR A 92 29.04 10.45 -8.23
C THR A 92 27.71 10.71 -7.52
N ILE A 93 26.64 11.03 -8.25
CA ILE A 93 25.29 11.17 -7.68
C ILE A 93 24.83 9.84 -7.08
N ALA A 94 25.00 8.73 -7.80
CA ALA A 94 24.64 7.40 -7.32
C ALA A 94 25.39 7.05 -6.01
N LEU A 95 26.71 7.28 -5.96
CA LEU A 95 27.52 7.08 -4.76
C LEU A 95 27.08 7.96 -3.59
N ALA A 96 26.83 9.25 -3.83
CA ALA A 96 26.40 10.19 -2.81
C ALA A 96 25.04 9.79 -2.22
N ILE A 97 24.05 9.45 -3.05
CA ILE A 97 22.73 8.99 -2.60
C ILE A 97 22.85 7.66 -1.83
N TYR A 98 23.66 6.73 -2.33
CA TYR A 98 23.88 5.46 -1.65
C TYR A 98 24.45 5.66 -0.24
N PHE A 99 25.52 6.45 -0.11
CA PHE A 99 26.18 6.68 1.17
C PHE A 99 25.32 7.51 2.14
N LEU A 100 24.66 8.55 1.64
CA LEU A 100 23.95 9.51 2.48
C LEU A 100 22.52 9.08 2.84
N VAL A 101 21.86 8.31 1.98
CA VAL A 101 20.46 7.92 2.16
C VAL A 101 20.33 6.40 2.38
N ILE A 102 20.92 5.58 1.51
CA ILE A 102 20.68 4.12 1.56
C ILE A 102 21.35 3.49 2.78
N VAL A 103 22.59 3.84 3.11
CA VAL A 103 23.30 3.31 4.29
C VAL A 103 22.56 3.59 5.61
N PRO A 104 22.16 4.83 5.96
CA PRO A 104 21.43 5.08 7.19
C PRO A 104 20.04 4.47 7.19
N VAL A 105 19.32 4.51 6.06
CA VAL A 105 17.98 3.90 5.95
C VAL A 105 18.05 2.39 6.15
N ASN A 106 19.03 1.72 5.53
CA ASN A 106 19.22 0.28 5.70
C ASN A 106 19.54 -0.08 7.16
N LYS A 107 20.40 0.72 7.82
CA LYS A 107 20.71 0.56 9.25
C LYS A 107 19.49 0.76 10.16
N MET A 108 18.62 1.72 9.85
CA MET A 108 17.39 1.98 10.63
C MET A 108 16.32 0.92 10.39
N HIS A 109 16.18 0.40 9.18
CA HIS A 109 15.23 -0.68 8.90
C HIS A 109 15.56 -1.97 9.67
N ASP A 110 16.84 -2.27 9.88
CA ASP A 110 17.23 -3.43 10.69
C ASP A 110 16.83 -3.29 12.16
N VAL A 111 16.89 -2.07 12.70
CA VAL A 111 16.41 -1.77 14.06
C VAL A 111 14.89 -1.89 14.13
N SER A 112 14.16 -1.32 13.16
CA SER A 112 12.70 -1.41 13.11
C SER A 112 12.19 -2.85 12.94
N LYS A 113 12.87 -3.69 12.17
CA LYS A 113 12.53 -5.12 12.03
C LYS A 113 12.75 -5.89 13.33
N LYS A 114 13.84 -5.59 14.07
CA LYS A 114 14.10 -6.19 15.39
C LYS A 114 13.04 -5.77 16.40
N LEU A 115 12.65 -4.49 16.39
CA LEU A 115 11.60 -3.96 17.27
C LEU A 115 10.21 -4.51 16.90
N ALA A 116 9.89 -4.64 15.62
CA ALA A 116 8.63 -5.26 15.18
C ALA A 116 8.58 -6.74 15.60
N LYS A 117 9.63 -7.52 15.32
CA LYS A 117 9.71 -8.92 15.75
C LYS A 117 9.67 -9.08 17.27
N SER A 118 10.32 -8.17 18.00
CA SER A 118 10.25 -8.09 19.46
C SER A 118 8.83 -7.78 19.95
N LYS A 119 8.09 -6.87 19.32
CA LYS A 119 6.70 -6.55 19.69
C LYS A 119 5.75 -7.73 19.50
N TYR A 120 5.90 -8.49 18.40
CA TYR A 120 5.10 -9.71 18.21
C TYR A 120 5.52 -10.82 19.18
N ARG A 121 6.82 -10.96 19.48
CA ARG A 121 7.33 -11.94 20.44
C ARG A 121 6.94 -11.60 21.88
N SER A 122 6.93 -10.33 22.26
CA SER A 122 6.43 -9.87 23.56
C SER A 122 4.92 -10.01 23.63
N GLN A 123 4.18 -9.73 22.55
CA GLN A 123 2.74 -10.01 22.50
C GLN A 123 2.42 -11.50 22.62
N GLU A 124 3.26 -12.39 22.07
CA GLU A 124 3.16 -13.85 22.23
C GLU A 124 3.51 -14.28 23.68
N LEU A 125 4.53 -13.70 24.29
CA LEU A 125 4.91 -13.95 25.69
C LEU A 125 3.88 -13.37 26.68
N ASP A 126 3.33 -12.18 26.41
CA ASP A 126 2.26 -11.55 27.17
C ASP A 126 0.95 -12.33 26.98
N ALA A 127 0.68 -12.91 25.81
CA ALA A 127 -0.46 -13.79 25.59
C ALA A 127 -0.29 -15.15 26.30
N ILE A 128 0.94 -15.66 26.42
CA ILE A 128 1.24 -16.88 27.20
C ILE A 128 1.23 -16.58 28.70
N GLU A 129 1.68 -15.40 29.15
CA GLU A 129 1.62 -14.95 30.54
C GLU A 129 0.19 -14.60 30.95
N GLN A 130 -0.62 -14.03 30.05
CA GLN A 130 -2.07 -13.86 30.24
C GLN A 130 -2.80 -15.22 30.23
N ALA A 131 -2.39 -16.17 29.40
CA ALA A 131 -2.92 -17.54 29.44
C ALA A 131 -2.44 -18.33 30.68
N ALA A 132 -1.31 -17.97 31.28
CA ALA A 132 -0.81 -18.55 32.53
C ALA A 132 -1.38 -17.85 33.78
N GLN A 133 -1.75 -16.56 33.69
CA GLN A 133 -2.42 -15.80 34.75
C GLN A 133 -3.95 -15.91 34.68
N ALA A 134 -4.51 -16.43 33.59
CA ALA A 134 -5.89 -16.94 33.52
C ALA A 134 -6.01 -18.36 34.15
N GLN A 135 -5.40 -18.54 35.31
CA GLN A 135 -5.94 -19.37 36.38
C GLN A 135 -6.09 -18.46 37.58
N GLY A 136 -7.10 -17.59 37.49
CA GLY A 136 -7.37 -16.57 38.49
C GLY A 136 -8.17 -15.40 37.95
N THR A 137 -9.34 -15.64 37.36
CA THR A 137 -10.64 -15.00 37.63
C THR A 137 -11.57 -14.94 36.40
N ASP A 138 -12.71 -15.62 36.55
CA ASP A 138 -14.03 -15.34 35.93
C ASP A 138 -14.32 -15.68 34.44
N SER A 139 -13.56 -16.54 33.77
CA SER A 139 -13.98 -17.05 32.44
C SER A 139 -13.75 -18.55 32.21
N ASP A 140 -12.95 -19.20 33.05
CA ASP A 140 -12.64 -20.62 32.90
C ASP A 140 -13.76 -21.55 33.39
N GLU A 141 -14.58 -21.12 34.36
CA GLU A 141 -15.78 -21.90 34.76
C GLU A 141 -16.85 -21.94 33.67
N GLN A 142 -17.02 -20.86 32.91
CA GLN A 142 -17.99 -20.81 31.81
C GLN A 142 -17.54 -21.68 30.63
N ILE A 143 -16.25 -21.67 30.29
CA ILE A 143 -15.70 -22.51 29.23
C ILE A 143 -15.76 -24.00 29.63
N ILE A 144 -15.41 -24.35 30.88
CA ILE A 144 -15.48 -25.74 31.35
C ILE A 144 -16.92 -26.24 31.47
N THR A 145 -17.88 -25.38 31.85
CA THR A 145 -19.32 -25.70 31.88
C THR A 145 -19.88 -25.89 30.47
N LEU A 146 -19.53 -25.03 29.53
CA LEU A 146 -19.94 -25.14 28.12
C LEU A 146 -19.31 -26.36 27.44
N LEU A 147 -18.04 -26.68 27.71
CA LEU A 147 -17.41 -27.88 27.17
C LEU A 147 -18.01 -29.16 27.76
N THR A 148 -18.45 -29.12 29.02
CA THR A 148 -19.17 -30.23 29.66
C THR A 148 -20.58 -30.39 29.08
N GLN A 149 -21.29 -29.28 28.83
CA GLN A 149 -22.57 -29.28 28.11
C GLN A 149 -22.44 -29.79 26.68
N ILE A 150 -21.43 -29.35 25.93
CA ILE A 150 -21.17 -29.84 24.57
C ILE A 150 -20.84 -31.34 24.58
N LYS A 151 -20.09 -31.83 25.57
CA LYS A 151 -19.85 -33.28 25.74
C LYS A 151 -21.14 -34.04 26.04
N GLU A 152 -21.98 -33.52 26.92
CA GLU A 152 -23.27 -34.14 27.29
C GLU A 152 -24.28 -34.13 26.12
N GLU A 153 -24.23 -33.09 25.28
CA GLU A 153 -25.04 -32.95 24.07
C GLU A 153 -24.55 -33.84 22.91
N LEU A 154 -23.25 -34.15 22.88
CA LEU A 154 -22.65 -35.10 21.93
C LEU A 154 -22.82 -36.57 22.35
N GLU A 155 -22.96 -36.87 23.64
CA GLU A 155 -23.15 -38.25 24.14
C GLU A 155 -24.59 -38.76 23.91
N LYS A 156 -25.57 -37.85 23.76
CA LYS A 156 -26.99 -38.16 23.52
C LYS A 156 -27.41 -38.19 22.04
N GLY A 157 -26.51 -37.85 21.12
CA GLY A 157 -26.81 -37.62 19.70
C GLY A 157 -25.90 -38.40 18.75
N ALA A 158 -25.89 -39.73 18.84
CA ALA A 158 -25.23 -40.57 17.85
C ALA A 158 -26.03 -40.63 16.54
N ALA A 159 -25.81 -39.66 15.65
CA ALA A 159 -25.96 -39.82 14.20
C ALA A 159 -25.17 -38.71 13.48
N PRO A 160 -24.41 -39.01 12.42
CA PRO A 160 -23.70 -37.98 11.68
C PRO A 160 -24.72 -37.05 11.01
N VAL A 161 -24.70 -35.77 11.36
CA VAL A 161 -25.38 -34.70 10.61
C VAL A 161 -24.67 -34.62 9.26
N THR A 162 -25.17 -35.37 8.29
CA THR A 162 -24.67 -35.33 6.93
C THR A 162 -25.10 -34.03 6.26
N ILE A 163 -24.21 -33.44 5.47
CA ILE A 163 -24.45 -32.19 4.74
C ILE A 163 -25.71 -32.28 3.85
N SER A 164 -26.14 -33.49 3.49
CA SER A 164 -27.40 -33.80 2.82
C SER A 164 -28.62 -33.17 3.50
N ASP A 165 -28.74 -33.27 4.83
CA ASP A 165 -29.94 -32.83 5.57
C ASP A 165 -29.98 -31.30 5.73
N LEU A 166 -28.80 -30.68 5.88
CA LEU A 166 -28.65 -29.22 5.94
C LEU A 166 -28.92 -28.55 4.58
N VAL A 167 -28.60 -29.23 3.48
CA VAL A 167 -28.93 -28.77 2.13
C VAL A 167 -30.44 -28.90 1.86
N GLU A 168 -31.10 -29.94 2.37
CA GLU A 168 -32.55 -30.13 2.22
C GLU A 168 -33.36 -29.15 3.08
N GLU A 169 -32.96 -28.92 4.34
CA GLU A 169 -33.57 -27.89 5.19
C GLU A 169 -33.33 -26.46 4.65
N GLY A 170 -32.14 -26.19 4.11
CA GLY A 170 -31.80 -24.89 3.51
C GLY A 170 -32.61 -24.58 2.24
N PHE A 171 -32.92 -25.60 1.44
CA PHE A 171 -33.71 -25.46 0.22
C PHE A 171 -35.20 -25.23 0.51
N LYS A 172 -35.76 -25.91 1.51
CA LYS A 172 -37.19 -25.79 1.87
C LYS A 172 -37.54 -24.42 2.48
N LYS A 173 -36.56 -23.73 3.08
CA LYS A 173 -36.75 -22.43 3.74
C LYS A 173 -36.40 -21.22 2.86
N SER A 174 -35.88 -21.43 1.66
CA SER A 174 -35.38 -20.37 0.77
C SER A 174 -36.03 -20.38 -0.62
N THR A 175 -37.26 -20.87 -0.76
CA THR A 175 -38.09 -20.52 -1.93
C THR A 175 -38.73 -19.16 -1.65
N PRO A 176 -38.30 -18.06 -2.29
CA PRO A 176 -39.01 -16.80 -2.17
C PRO A 176 -40.43 -16.99 -2.71
N SER A 177 -41.41 -16.59 -1.91
CA SER A 177 -42.81 -16.48 -2.27
C SER A 177 -42.96 -15.50 -3.44
N PHE A 178 -42.84 -16.01 -4.67
CA PHE A 178 -43.09 -15.26 -5.90
C PHE A 178 -44.18 -15.95 -6.72
N GLN A 179 -45.35 -16.13 -6.11
CA GLN A 179 -46.60 -16.21 -6.85
C GLN A 179 -47.70 -15.58 -5.99
N GLN A 180 -48.60 -14.86 -6.66
CA GLN A 180 -49.87 -14.32 -6.13
C GLN A 180 -49.83 -12.95 -5.44
N LYS A 181 -49.47 -11.91 -6.20
CA LYS A 181 -50.19 -10.63 -6.12
C LYS A 181 -50.03 -9.85 -7.44
N ASN A 182 -50.64 -10.34 -8.51
CA ASN A 182 -51.00 -9.59 -9.73
C ASN A 182 -51.73 -10.49 -10.74
N GLN A 183 -52.81 -11.13 -10.30
CA GLN A 183 -53.78 -11.79 -11.18
C GLN A 183 -55.18 -11.64 -10.58
N ASN A 184 -55.54 -10.40 -10.26
CA ASN A 184 -56.90 -9.96 -9.88
C ASN A 184 -57.14 -8.53 -10.39
N GLU A 185 -56.75 -8.28 -11.65
CA GLU A 185 -57.24 -7.16 -12.45
C GLU A 185 -57.51 -7.74 -13.85
N GLY A 186 -58.74 -8.19 -14.09
CA GLY A 186 -59.10 -8.85 -15.36
C GLY A 186 -60.51 -9.44 -15.47
N GLU A 187 -61.29 -9.53 -14.38
CA GLU A 187 -62.74 -9.79 -14.46
C GLU A 187 -63.52 -8.55 -14.02
N ALA A 188 -63.54 -7.54 -14.89
CA ALA A 188 -64.52 -6.45 -14.86
C ALA A 188 -64.64 -5.86 -16.27
N GLY A 189 -65.28 -6.61 -17.15
CA GLY A 189 -65.56 -6.21 -18.54
C GLY A 189 -66.50 -7.22 -19.17
N GLY A 190 -67.72 -7.29 -18.64
CA GLY A 190 -68.83 -8.00 -19.27
C GLY A 190 -69.52 -7.14 -20.33
N LEU A 191 -70.18 -7.86 -21.24
CA LEU A 191 -71.20 -7.47 -22.22
C LEU A 191 -70.69 -6.84 -23.52
#